data_AF-M4C1T8-F1
#
_entry.id   AF-M4C1T8-F1
#
_cell.length_a   1.000
_cell.length_b   1.000
_cell.length_c   1.000
_cell.angle_alpha   90.00
_cell.angle_beta   90.00
_cell.angle_gamma   90.00
#
_symmetry.space_group_name_H-M   'P 1'
#
loop_
_entity.id
_entity.type
_entity.pdbx_description
1 polymer ?
#
loop_
_entity_poly.entity_id
_entity_poly.type
_entity_poly.pdbx_seq_one_letter_code
_entity_poly.pdbx_strand_id
1 'polypeptide(L)'
;MTADCTETCEKRSLQFPHLSTAFEDEIVSFGPNDFFVMQKAADKAANTPPLKSVLSLMKLSGWDPDVFYKFRNVLSNQSPTASAELKQDVKHGISLVWSNYYALDNEKDIAFEIGRLCYNLHEYDSALAYYAISVWDTGKHYITSHNMGLCHYSKKQLVLAATCFEEAFALNNSYQKASIWLQRVRQEIGAVLHGGACAVPTQPAMQHLTDIVVHEQALQPSQSMLA
;
A
#
# COMPACT_ATOMS: atom_id res chain seq x y z
N MET A 1 0.43 15.39 52.37
CA MET A 1 1.39 16.38 51.87
C MET A 1 1.41 16.27 50.36
N THR A 2 0.40 16.87 49.72
CA THR A 2 0.24 16.88 48.26
C THR A 2 1.20 17.93 47.72
N ALA A 3 2.24 17.50 47.01
CA ALA A 3 3.04 18.43 46.23
C ALA A 3 2.08 19.18 45.30
N ASP A 4 2.09 20.52 45.36
CA ASP A 4 1.31 21.35 44.47
C ASP A 4 1.81 21.08 43.04
N CYS A 5 0.95 20.44 42.24
CA CYS A 5 1.25 20.07 40.87
C CYS A 5 1.67 21.31 40.05
N THR A 6 1.12 22.47 40.42
CA THR A 6 1.33 23.76 39.76
C THR A 6 2.78 24.26 39.92
N GLU A 7 3.30 24.25 41.15
CA GLU A 7 4.68 24.70 41.45
C GLU A 7 5.73 23.76 40.80
N THR A 8 5.42 22.46 40.75
CA THR A 8 6.29 21.46 40.10
C THR A 8 6.31 21.64 38.59
N CYS A 9 5.18 21.97 37.98
CA CYS A 9 5.07 22.26 36.55
C CYS A 9 5.77 23.57 36.17
N GLU A 10 5.68 24.64 36.97
CA GLU A 10 6.41 25.89 36.73
C GLU A 10 7.92 25.69 36.75
N LYS A 11 8.46 24.96 37.74
CA LYS A 11 9.92 24.68 37.78
C LYS A 11 10.39 23.86 36.58
N ARG A 12 9.56 22.94 36.08
CA ARG A 12 9.87 22.13 34.89
C ARG A 12 9.77 22.94 33.60
N SER A 13 8.78 23.83 33.47
CA SER A 13 8.60 24.64 32.26
C SER A 13 9.78 25.59 32.01
N LEU A 14 10.45 26.07 33.08
CA LEU A 14 11.66 26.88 32.95
C LEU A 14 12.82 26.18 32.23
N GLN A 15 12.86 24.84 32.23
CA GLN A 15 13.86 24.06 31.49
C GLN A 15 13.54 23.97 29.99
N PHE A 16 12.32 24.34 29.58
CA PHE A 16 11.84 24.25 28.21
C PHE A 16 11.22 25.59 27.78
N PRO A 17 12.05 26.61 27.49
CA PRO A 17 11.58 27.98 27.23
C PRO A 17 10.65 28.10 26.01
N HIS A 18 10.67 27.12 25.11
CA HIS A 18 9.83 27.08 23.91
C HIS A 18 8.59 26.18 24.05
N LEU A 19 8.41 25.49 25.19
CA LEU A 19 7.33 24.52 25.37
C LEU A 19 5.95 25.14 25.18
N SER A 20 5.71 26.31 25.77
CA SER A 20 4.42 26.99 25.65
C SER A 20 4.11 27.38 24.21
N THR A 21 5.10 27.92 23.47
CA THR A 21 4.93 28.27 22.06
C THR A 21 4.71 27.02 21.20
N ALA A 22 5.50 25.97 21.38
CA ALA A 22 5.32 24.72 20.65
C ALA A 22 3.95 24.06 20.93
N PHE A 23 3.48 24.11 22.18
CA PHE A 23 2.16 23.60 22.53
C PHE A 23 1.04 24.44 21.90
N GLU A 24 1.20 25.76 21.88
CA GLU A 24 0.25 26.66 21.22
C GLU A 24 0.18 26.38 19.71
N ASP A 25 1.33 26.20 19.05
CA ASP A 25 1.43 25.98 17.60
C ASP A 25 0.90 24.60 17.18
N GLU A 26 1.17 23.55 17.96
CA GLU A 26 0.88 22.16 17.57
C GLU A 26 -0.46 21.61 18.12
N ILE A 27 -0.93 22.11 19.27
CA ILE A 27 -2.10 21.55 19.97
C ILE A 27 -3.26 22.54 20.05
N VAL A 28 -2.99 23.81 20.39
CA VAL A 28 -4.04 24.82 20.59
C VAL A 28 -4.49 25.47 19.28
N SER A 29 -3.53 25.70 18.38
CA SER A 29 -3.77 26.15 17.01
C SER A 29 -4.33 24.99 16.16
N PHE A 30 -4.07 24.97 14.85
CA PHE A 30 -4.53 23.87 14.00
C PHE A 30 -3.86 22.56 14.40
N GLY A 31 -4.56 21.76 15.20
CA GLY A 31 -4.00 20.56 15.81
C GLY A 31 -4.47 19.25 15.14
N PRO A 32 -4.03 18.11 15.69
CA PRO A 32 -4.39 16.79 15.17
C PRO A 32 -5.90 16.53 15.12
N ASN A 33 -6.64 17.05 16.09
CA ASN A 33 -8.10 16.93 16.11
C ASN A 33 -8.76 17.71 14.96
N ASP A 34 -8.32 18.93 14.69
CA ASP A 34 -8.85 19.73 13.57
C ASP A 34 -8.55 19.05 12.23
N PHE A 35 -7.33 18.51 12.08
CA PHE A 35 -6.98 17.71 10.91
C PHE A 35 -7.89 16.47 10.75
N PHE A 36 -8.15 15.74 11.83
CA PHE A 36 -9.06 14.60 11.82
C PHE A 36 -10.50 14.99 11.41
N VAL A 37 -11.02 16.07 11.99
CA VAL A 37 -12.36 16.60 11.66
C VAL A 37 -12.42 17.02 10.19
N MET A 38 -11.38 17.69 9.67
CA MET A 38 -11.29 18.10 8.27
C MET A 38 -11.29 16.90 7.32
N GLN A 39 -10.50 15.86 7.59
CA GLN A 39 -10.51 14.63 6.77
C GLN A 39 -11.91 13.99 6.73
N LYS A 40 -12.58 13.90 7.89
CA LYS A 40 -13.92 13.31 8.00
C LYS A 40 -14.97 14.16 7.26
N ALA A 41 -14.83 15.48 7.31
CA ALA A 41 -15.68 16.38 6.54
C ALA A 41 -15.47 16.21 5.03
N ALA A 42 -14.21 16.11 4.57
CA ALA A 42 -13.88 15.90 3.16
C ALA A 42 -14.44 14.57 2.62
N ASP A 43 -14.32 13.49 3.39
CA ASP A 43 -14.87 12.17 3.06
C ASP A 43 -16.40 12.16 2.96
N LYS A 44 -17.08 12.89 3.86
CA LYS A 44 -18.56 12.96 3.87
C LYS A 44 -19.15 13.95 2.87
N ALA A 45 -18.47 15.06 2.61
CA ALA A 45 -19.00 16.14 1.77
C ALA A 45 -19.09 15.74 0.29
N ALA A 46 -18.16 14.89 -0.15
CA ALA A 46 -18.18 14.32 -1.48
C ALA A 46 -18.09 12.80 -1.34
N ASN A 47 -19.13 12.07 -1.76
CA ASN A 47 -19.09 10.59 -1.83
C ASN A 47 -17.83 10.07 -2.56
N THR A 48 -17.25 10.90 -3.44
CA THR A 48 -15.94 10.68 -4.05
C THR A 48 -15.22 12.04 -4.15
N PRO A 49 -14.33 12.40 -3.20
CA PRO A 49 -13.59 13.65 -3.29
C PRO A 49 -12.65 13.66 -4.51
N PRO A 50 -12.32 14.84 -5.07
CA PRO A 50 -11.34 14.93 -6.16
C PRO A 50 -9.96 14.46 -5.71
N LEU A 51 -9.23 13.77 -6.60
CA LEU A 51 -7.88 13.25 -6.33
C LEU A 51 -6.93 14.33 -5.83
N LYS A 52 -7.00 15.53 -6.40
CA LYS A 52 -6.16 16.67 -5.97
C LYS A 52 -6.39 17.02 -4.49
N SER A 53 -7.64 17.01 -4.03
CA SER A 53 -7.98 17.28 -2.63
C SER A 53 -7.47 16.17 -1.71
N VAL A 54 -7.59 14.90 -2.13
CA VAL A 54 -7.04 13.76 -1.40
C VAL A 54 -5.51 13.85 -1.31
N LEU A 55 -4.82 14.18 -2.41
CA LEU A 55 -3.37 14.35 -2.41
C LEU A 55 -2.92 15.52 -1.52
N SER A 56 -3.69 16.61 -1.44
CA SER A 56 -3.43 17.67 -0.48
C SER A 56 -3.55 17.17 0.97
N LEU A 57 -4.56 16.36 1.28
CA LEU A 57 -4.71 15.74 2.60
C LEU A 57 -3.56 14.77 2.91
N MET A 58 -3.12 13.99 1.92
CA MET A 58 -1.97 13.10 2.05
C MET A 58 -0.68 13.88 2.35
N LYS A 59 -0.44 14.99 1.64
CA LYS A 59 0.72 15.84 1.91
C LYS A 59 0.65 16.48 3.30
N LEU A 60 -0.54 16.92 3.72
CA LEU A 60 -0.75 17.54 5.03
C LEU A 60 -0.62 16.53 6.19
N SER A 61 -1.00 15.27 5.98
CA SER A 61 -0.75 14.21 6.97
C SER A 61 0.69 13.72 7.03
N GLY A 62 1.57 14.26 6.18
CA GLY A 62 2.93 13.73 6.04
C GLY A 62 2.96 12.33 5.43
N TRP A 63 1.98 11.97 4.59
CA TRP A 63 1.79 10.65 3.97
C TRP A 63 1.46 9.54 4.97
N ASP A 64 0.53 9.83 5.88
CA ASP A 64 -0.01 8.87 6.85
C ASP A 64 -0.71 7.66 6.15
N PRO A 65 -0.31 6.41 6.48
CA PRO A 65 -0.94 5.18 5.98
C PRO A 65 -2.44 5.04 6.28
N ASP A 66 -2.94 5.54 7.42
CA ASP A 66 -4.36 5.48 7.75
C ASP A 66 -5.18 6.44 6.88
N VAL A 67 -4.62 7.61 6.56
CA VAL A 67 -5.21 8.56 5.63
C VAL A 67 -5.22 7.97 4.22
N PHE A 68 -4.11 7.33 3.80
CA PHE A 68 -4.04 6.58 2.55
C PHE A 68 -5.14 5.52 2.48
N TYR A 69 -5.25 4.68 3.51
CA TYR A 69 -6.22 3.58 3.55
C TYR A 69 -7.65 4.10 3.49
N LYS A 70 -7.96 5.20 4.20
CA LYS A 70 -9.27 5.86 4.15
C LYS A 70 -9.66 6.25 2.72
N PHE A 71 -8.73 6.86 1.96
CA PHE A 71 -8.99 7.35 0.60
C PHE A 71 -8.52 6.41 -0.53
N ARG A 72 -8.18 5.16 -0.23
CA ARG A 72 -7.61 4.19 -1.18
C ARG A 72 -8.43 3.97 -2.45
N ASN A 73 -9.76 4.03 -2.33
CA ASN A 73 -10.67 3.89 -3.48
C ASN A 73 -10.56 5.09 -4.43
N VAL A 74 -10.45 6.30 -3.88
CA VAL A 74 -10.28 7.53 -4.67
C VAL A 74 -8.94 7.51 -5.40
N LEU A 75 -7.87 7.19 -4.67
CA LEU A 75 -6.53 7.05 -5.23
C LEU A 75 -6.52 6.00 -6.35
N SER A 76 -7.06 4.81 -6.10
CA SER A 76 -7.10 3.72 -7.09
C SER A 76 -7.90 4.07 -8.35
N ASN A 77 -9.06 4.70 -8.19
CA ASN A 77 -9.98 4.94 -9.31
C ASN A 77 -9.62 6.18 -10.14
N GLN A 78 -9.08 7.23 -9.52
CA GLN A 78 -8.83 8.51 -10.20
C GLN A 78 -7.38 8.66 -10.67
N SER A 79 -6.39 7.98 -10.08
CA SER A 79 -4.99 8.10 -10.49
C SER A 79 -4.72 7.68 -11.96
N PRO A 80 -5.35 6.63 -12.53
CA PRO A 80 -5.07 6.20 -13.91
C PRO A 80 -5.43 7.24 -14.97
N THR A 81 -6.45 8.06 -14.72
CA THR A 81 -6.96 9.09 -15.64
C THR A 81 -6.46 10.50 -15.31
N ALA A 82 -5.68 10.65 -14.25
CA ALA A 82 -5.14 11.93 -13.80
C ALA A 82 -4.03 12.48 -14.72
N SER A 83 -3.69 13.76 -14.54
CA SER A 83 -2.55 14.40 -15.23
C SER A 83 -1.22 13.74 -14.86
N ALA A 84 -0.20 13.96 -15.69
CA ALA A 84 1.14 13.43 -15.45
C ALA A 84 1.72 13.89 -14.10
N GLU A 85 1.49 15.17 -13.71
CA GLU A 85 1.98 15.67 -12.43
C GLU A 85 1.31 14.96 -11.26
N LEU A 86 -0.01 14.77 -11.31
CA LEU A 86 -0.74 14.08 -10.24
C LEU A 86 -0.35 12.60 -10.16
N LYS A 87 -0.11 11.93 -11.29
CA LYS A 87 0.41 10.55 -11.28
C LYS A 87 1.79 10.48 -10.64
N GLN A 88 2.67 11.45 -10.92
CA GLN A 88 3.99 11.51 -10.30
C GLN A 88 3.89 11.75 -8.79
N ASP A 89 2.99 12.64 -8.35
CA ASP A 89 2.69 12.87 -6.93
C ASP A 89 2.23 11.57 -6.24
N VAL A 90 1.34 10.81 -6.88
CA VAL A 90 0.88 9.52 -6.34
C VAL A 90 2.02 8.51 -6.25
N LYS A 91 2.85 8.39 -7.29
CA LYS A 91 4.00 7.48 -7.32
C LYS A 91 5.01 7.80 -6.22
N HIS A 92 5.32 9.08 -6.04
CA HIS A 92 6.20 9.53 -4.95
C HIS A 92 5.57 9.30 -3.58
N GLY A 93 4.26 9.52 -3.47
CA GLY A 93 3.50 9.28 -2.25
C GLY A 93 3.53 7.84 -1.77
N ILE A 94 3.50 6.86 -2.68
CA ILE A 94 3.51 5.44 -2.34
C ILE A 94 4.73 5.07 -1.47
N SER A 95 5.93 5.51 -1.84
CA SER A 95 7.14 5.20 -1.05
C SER A 95 7.10 5.84 0.34
N LEU A 96 6.51 7.03 0.46
CA LEU A 96 6.41 7.74 1.73
C LEU A 96 5.34 7.13 2.65
N VAL A 97 4.21 6.68 2.08
CA VAL A 97 3.21 5.92 2.82
C VAL A 97 3.82 4.64 3.37
N TRP A 98 4.60 3.92 2.56
CA TRP A 98 5.24 2.69 3.02
C TRP A 98 6.30 2.96 4.09
N SER A 99 7.13 4.00 3.96
CA SER A 99 8.13 4.35 4.98
C SER A 99 7.52 4.76 6.32
N ASN A 100 6.29 5.25 6.30
CA ASN A 100 5.53 5.66 7.49
C ASN A 100 4.65 4.54 8.07
N TYR A 101 4.61 3.37 7.43
CA TYR A 101 3.76 2.27 7.85
C TYR A 101 4.33 1.52 9.04
N TYR A 102 3.50 1.40 10.08
CA TYR A 102 3.72 0.54 11.24
C TYR A 102 2.58 -0.47 11.30
N ALA A 103 2.91 -1.76 11.42
CA ALA A 103 1.94 -2.85 11.52
C ALA A 103 1.24 -2.88 12.89
N LEU A 104 0.45 -1.84 13.17
CA LEU A 104 -0.32 -1.69 14.41
C LEU A 104 -1.73 -2.27 14.30
N ASP A 105 -2.28 -2.29 13.08
CA ASP A 105 -3.65 -2.72 12.78
C ASP A 105 -3.63 -3.85 11.74
N ASN A 106 -3.77 -5.08 12.22
CA ASN A 106 -3.71 -6.28 11.39
C ASN A 106 -4.92 -6.43 10.45
N GLU A 107 -5.97 -5.61 10.60
CA GLU A 107 -7.12 -5.63 9.69
C GLU A 107 -6.85 -4.83 8.40
N LYS A 108 -5.85 -3.94 8.41
CA LYS A 108 -5.51 -3.08 7.28
C LYS A 108 -4.28 -3.58 6.54
N ASP A 109 -4.51 -4.29 5.45
CA ASP A 109 -3.42 -4.69 4.56
C ASP A 109 -2.99 -3.51 3.66
N ILE A 110 -2.13 -2.63 4.20
CA ILE A 110 -1.61 -1.46 3.49
C ILE A 110 -0.79 -1.88 2.27
N ALA A 111 0.03 -2.93 2.39
CA ALA A 111 0.84 -3.44 1.29
C ALA A 111 -0.04 -3.88 0.10
N PHE A 112 -1.13 -4.60 0.38
CA PHE A 112 -2.09 -5.00 -0.65
C PHE A 112 -2.72 -3.80 -1.37
N GLU A 113 -3.14 -2.76 -0.62
CA GLU A 113 -3.77 -1.58 -1.22
C GLU A 113 -2.76 -0.72 -2.01
N ILE A 114 -1.50 -0.65 -1.58
CA ILE A 114 -0.42 -0.07 -2.39
C ILE A 114 -0.22 -0.89 -3.67
N GLY A 115 -0.19 -2.23 -3.58
CA GLY A 115 -0.08 -3.11 -4.74
C GLY A 115 -1.19 -2.87 -5.77
N ARG A 116 -2.44 -2.67 -5.31
CA ARG A 116 -3.57 -2.32 -6.18
C ARG A 116 -3.39 -0.97 -6.86
N LEU A 117 -2.90 0.03 -6.13
CA LEU A 117 -2.63 1.34 -6.70
C LEU A 117 -1.52 1.29 -7.76
N CYS A 118 -0.42 0.58 -7.48
CA CYS A 118 0.66 0.34 -8.44
C CYS A 118 0.15 -0.35 -9.71
N TYR A 119 -0.69 -1.38 -9.58
CA TYR A 119 -1.30 -2.07 -10.72
C TYR A 119 -2.11 -1.12 -11.60
N ASN A 120 -2.94 -0.26 -10.98
CA ASN A 120 -3.75 0.74 -11.68
C ASN A 120 -2.89 1.80 -12.39
N LEU A 121 -1.67 2.04 -11.91
CA LEU A 121 -0.68 2.91 -12.55
C LEU A 121 0.19 2.20 -13.60
N HIS A 122 -0.08 0.93 -13.90
CA HIS A 122 0.71 0.06 -14.78
C HIS A 122 2.14 -0.23 -14.29
N GLU A 123 2.41 -0.02 -12.99
CA GLU A 123 3.67 -0.34 -12.34
C GLU A 123 3.64 -1.79 -11.83
N TYR A 124 3.64 -2.74 -12.76
CA TYR A 124 3.38 -4.15 -12.47
C TYR A 124 4.44 -4.81 -11.57
N ASP A 125 5.70 -4.41 -11.70
CA ASP A 125 6.78 -4.94 -10.84
C ASP A 125 6.63 -4.47 -9.39
N SER A 126 6.38 -3.17 -9.20
CA SER A 126 6.08 -2.62 -7.88
C SER A 126 4.83 -3.26 -7.29
N ALA A 127 3.77 -3.46 -8.09
CA ALA A 127 2.56 -4.14 -7.65
C ALA A 127 2.86 -5.56 -7.12
N LEU A 128 3.63 -6.36 -7.88
CA LEU A 128 4.04 -7.70 -7.47
C LEU A 128 4.88 -7.69 -6.19
N ALA A 129 5.80 -6.74 -6.03
CA ALA A 129 6.61 -6.60 -4.82
C ALA A 129 5.74 -6.35 -3.58
N TYR A 130 4.80 -5.40 -3.66
CA TYR A 130 3.89 -5.11 -2.55
C TYR A 130 2.90 -6.24 -2.27
N TYR A 131 2.43 -6.96 -3.30
CA TYR A 131 1.62 -8.16 -3.08
C TYR A 131 2.40 -9.28 -2.40
N ALA A 132 3.70 -9.44 -2.69
CA ALA A 132 4.54 -10.41 -2.00
C ALA A 132 4.71 -10.04 -0.51
N ILE A 133 4.88 -8.75 -0.20
CA ILE A 133 4.91 -8.25 1.18
C ILE A 133 3.58 -8.53 1.90
N SER A 134 2.45 -8.21 1.26
CA SER A 134 1.10 -8.53 1.79
C SER A 134 0.97 -10.03 2.11
N VAL A 135 1.36 -10.92 1.19
CA VAL A 135 1.31 -12.38 1.42
C VAL A 135 2.21 -12.82 2.58
N TRP A 136 3.36 -12.17 2.76
CA TRP A 136 4.28 -12.46 3.86
C TRP A 136 3.70 -12.02 5.21
N ASP A 137 3.13 -10.82 5.28
CA ASP A 137 2.65 -10.22 6.53
C ASP A 137 1.27 -10.73 6.96
N THR A 138 0.32 -10.82 6.01
CA THR A 138 -1.09 -11.15 6.29
C THR A 138 -1.46 -12.59 5.91
N GLY A 139 -0.60 -13.26 5.15
CA GLY A 139 -0.82 -14.62 4.65
C GLY A 139 -1.44 -14.65 3.26
N LYS A 140 -1.53 -15.86 2.69
CA LYS A 140 -2.07 -16.04 1.33
C LYS A 140 -3.57 -15.74 1.29
N HIS A 141 -3.97 -14.91 0.33
CA HIS A 141 -5.37 -14.57 0.09
C HIS A 141 -5.71 -14.65 -1.40
N TYR A 142 -6.88 -15.22 -1.73
CA TYR A 142 -7.28 -15.48 -3.11
C TYR A 142 -7.34 -14.21 -3.98
N ILE A 143 -7.69 -13.05 -3.41
CA ILE A 143 -7.70 -11.78 -4.14
C ILE A 143 -6.27 -11.31 -4.45
N THR A 144 -5.32 -11.50 -3.52
CA THR A 144 -3.91 -11.14 -3.72
C THR A 144 -3.30 -12.00 -4.82
N SER A 145 -3.47 -13.33 -4.75
CA SER A 145 -3.04 -14.26 -5.82
C SER A 145 -3.69 -13.91 -7.16
N HIS A 146 -4.98 -13.56 -7.19
CA HIS A 146 -5.65 -13.12 -8.41
C HIS A 146 -5.00 -11.85 -9.00
N ASN A 147 -4.73 -10.84 -8.17
CA ASN A 147 -4.13 -9.59 -8.62
C ASN A 147 -2.68 -9.78 -9.09
N MET A 148 -1.91 -10.67 -8.47
CA MET A 148 -0.58 -11.07 -8.97
C MET A 148 -0.69 -11.73 -10.34
N GLY A 149 -1.71 -12.59 -10.54
CA GLY A 149 -2.00 -13.19 -11.85
C GLY A 149 -2.30 -12.15 -12.93
N LEU A 150 -3.06 -11.09 -12.60
CA LEU A 150 -3.30 -9.97 -13.51
C LEU A 150 -2.02 -9.21 -13.85
N CYS A 151 -1.11 -9.01 -12.90
CA CYS A 151 0.19 -8.38 -13.16
C CYS A 151 1.02 -9.21 -14.15
N HIS A 152 1.18 -10.51 -13.89
CA HIS A 152 1.92 -11.41 -14.79
C HIS A 152 1.28 -11.49 -16.18
N TYR A 153 -0.04 -11.52 -16.25
CA TYR A 153 -0.76 -11.51 -17.51
C TYR A 153 -0.49 -10.22 -18.30
N SER A 154 -0.56 -9.05 -17.67
CA SER A 154 -0.21 -7.77 -18.30
C SER A 154 1.23 -7.73 -18.79
N LYS A 155 2.15 -8.41 -18.08
CA LYS A 155 3.56 -8.60 -18.48
C LYS A 155 3.79 -9.71 -19.51
N LYS A 156 2.73 -10.35 -20.05
CA LYS A 156 2.78 -11.48 -21.00
C LYS A 156 3.44 -12.75 -20.46
N GLN A 157 3.55 -12.87 -19.13
CA GLN A 157 4.10 -14.03 -18.45
C GLN A 157 2.98 -15.05 -18.19
N LEU A 158 2.47 -15.65 -19.26
CA LEU A 158 1.23 -16.46 -19.21
C LEU A 158 1.32 -17.65 -18.24
N VAL A 159 2.46 -18.33 -18.16
CA VAL A 159 2.65 -19.47 -17.25
C VAL A 159 2.55 -19.03 -15.79
N LEU A 160 3.23 -17.95 -15.41
CA LEU A 160 3.16 -17.38 -14.06
C LEU A 160 1.75 -16.89 -13.73
N ALA A 161 1.08 -16.25 -14.71
CA ALA A 161 -0.30 -15.82 -14.55
C ALA A 161 -1.24 -17.00 -14.26
N ALA A 162 -1.09 -18.11 -15.00
CA ALA A 162 -1.87 -19.33 -14.78
C ALA A 162 -1.65 -19.90 -13.37
N THR A 163 -0.40 -19.98 -12.91
CA THR A 163 -0.07 -20.44 -11.55
C THR A 163 -0.75 -19.58 -10.48
N CYS A 164 -0.73 -18.25 -10.63
CA CYS A 164 -1.40 -17.35 -9.70
C CYS A 164 -2.93 -17.51 -9.70
N PHE A 165 -3.55 -17.69 -10.88
CA PHE A 165 -5.00 -17.93 -10.96
C PHE A 165 -5.41 -19.31 -10.44
N GLU A 166 -4.57 -20.32 -10.60
CA GLU A 166 -4.75 -21.65 -9.98
C GLU A 166 -4.71 -21.55 -8.46
N GLU A 167 -3.72 -20.83 -7.91
CA GLU A 167 -3.64 -20.58 -6.46
C GLU A 167 -4.88 -19.83 -5.96
N ALA A 168 -5.29 -18.76 -6.65
CA ALA A 168 -6.50 -18.00 -6.30
C ALA A 168 -7.75 -18.87 -6.31
N PHE A 169 -7.91 -19.75 -7.30
CA PHE A 169 -9.03 -20.68 -7.38
C PHE A 169 -8.96 -21.73 -6.26
N ALA A 170 -7.79 -22.31 -5.99
CA ALA A 170 -7.60 -23.30 -4.93
C ALA A 170 -7.88 -22.74 -3.53
N LEU A 171 -7.53 -21.48 -3.29
CA LEU A 171 -7.84 -20.77 -2.04
C LEU A 171 -9.34 -20.48 -1.89
N ASN A 172 -10.04 -20.22 -2.99
CA ASN A 172 -11.49 -20.01 -2.99
C ASN A 172 -12.16 -20.47 -4.29
N ASN A 173 -12.67 -21.70 -4.28
CA ASN A 173 -13.33 -22.31 -5.43
C ASN A 173 -14.61 -21.56 -5.89
N SER A 174 -15.21 -20.74 -5.03
CA SER A 174 -16.39 -19.93 -5.38
C SER A 174 -16.04 -18.62 -6.09
N TYR A 175 -14.76 -18.24 -6.14
CA TYR A 175 -14.31 -17.01 -6.77
C TYR A 175 -14.23 -17.16 -8.30
N GLN A 176 -15.38 -17.00 -8.96
CA GLN A 176 -15.54 -17.19 -10.42
C GLN A 176 -14.56 -16.39 -11.28
N LYS A 177 -14.10 -15.22 -10.81
CA LYS A 177 -13.12 -14.43 -11.56
C LYS A 177 -11.81 -15.20 -11.77
N ALA A 178 -11.34 -15.97 -10.80
CA ALA A 178 -10.11 -16.75 -10.95
C ALA A 178 -10.27 -17.87 -11.99
N SER A 179 -11.39 -18.59 -12.01
CA SER A 179 -11.60 -19.66 -13.00
C SER A 179 -11.75 -19.14 -14.42
N ILE A 180 -12.44 -18.01 -14.61
CA ILE A 180 -12.59 -17.35 -15.92
C ILE A 180 -11.22 -16.93 -16.46
N TRP A 181 -10.41 -16.27 -15.62
CA TRP A 181 -9.06 -15.85 -16.03
C TRP A 181 -8.12 -17.03 -16.28
N LEU A 182 -8.20 -18.08 -15.45
CA LEU A 182 -7.42 -19.30 -15.66
C LEU A 182 -7.76 -19.97 -17.00
N GLN A 183 -9.05 -20.10 -17.33
CA GLN A 183 -9.50 -20.66 -18.60
C GLN A 183 -8.95 -19.86 -19.79
N ARG A 184 -9.05 -18.53 -19.72
CA ARG A 184 -8.52 -17.63 -20.75
C ARG A 184 -7.02 -17.83 -20.95
N VAL A 185 -6.23 -17.78 -19.88
CA VAL A 185 -4.77 -17.90 -19.97
C VAL A 185 -4.36 -19.26 -20.53
N ARG A 186 -5.04 -20.35 -20.14
CA ARG A 186 -4.77 -21.69 -20.67
C ARG A 186 -5.05 -21.80 -22.17
N GLN A 187 -6.12 -21.17 -22.66
CA GLN A 187 -6.40 -21.12 -24.10
C GLN A 187 -5.30 -20.36 -24.86
N GLU A 188 -4.84 -19.22 -24.33
CA GLU A 188 -3.77 -18.44 -24.94
C GLU A 188 -2.43 -19.21 -24.97
N ILE A 189 -2.08 -19.91 -23.88
CA ILE A 189 -0.91 -20.80 -23.84
C ILE A 189 -1.04 -21.91 -24.90
N GLY A 190 -2.20 -22.55 -24.99
CA GLY A 190 -2.47 -23.58 -26.00
C GLY A 190 -2.29 -23.04 -27.43
N ALA A 191 -2.81 -21.86 -27.72
CA ALA A 191 -2.68 -21.23 -29.03
C ALA A 191 -1.21 -20.92 -29.39
N VAL A 192 -0.41 -20.45 -28.42
CA VAL A 192 1.03 -20.19 -28.63
C VAL A 192 1.79 -21.48 -28.94
N LEU A 193 1.47 -22.58 -28.25
CA LEU A 193 2.12 -23.87 -28.47
C LEU A 193 1.76 -24.52 -29.82
N HIS A 194 0.53 -24.33 -30.31
CA HIS A 194 0.09 -24.90 -31.60
C HIS A 194 0.43 -23.99 -32.79
N GLY A 195 0.58 -22.68 -32.58
CA GLY A 195 0.98 -21.72 -33.61
C GLY A 195 2.49 -21.49 -33.75
N GLY A 196 3.29 -21.97 -32.80
CA GLY A 196 4.73 -21.74 -32.73
C GLY A 196 5.56 -23.02 -32.67
N ALA A 197 5.81 -23.65 -33.82
CA ALA A 197 6.98 -24.52 -33.96
C ALA A 197 8.25 -23.65 -34.00
N CYS A 198 8.73 -23.16 -32.84
CA CYS A 198 10.13 -22.78 -32.60
C CYS A 198 10.38 -22.33 -31.16
N ALA A 199 11.39 -22.96 -30.54
CA ALA A 199 12.20 -22.53 -29.40
C ALA A 199 11.47 -22.14 -28.10
N VAL A 200 11.37 -23.11 -27.19
CA VAL A 200 11.23 -22.84 -25.75
C VAL A 200 12.60 -22.41 -25.21
N PRO A 201 12.78 -21.19 -24.66
CA PRO A 201 13.86 -20.95 -23.74
C PRO A 201 13.43 -21.53 -22.40
N THR A 202 14.05 -22.63 -22.01
CA THR A 202 14.05 -23.12 -20.62
C THR A 202 14.69 -22.04 -19.75
N GLN A 203 13.87 -21.27 -19.03
CA GLN A 203 14.36 -20.54 -17.87
C GLN A 203 14.08 -21.37 -16.61
N PRO A 204 15.07 -21.53 -15.72
CA PRO A 204 14.93 -22.32 -14.52
C PRO A 204 14.01 -21.62 -13.52
N ALA A 205 13.28 -22.44 -12.79
CA ALA A 205 12.44 -22.04 -11.68
C ALA A 205 13.26 -21.32 -10.59
N MET A 206 12.72 -20.18 -10.15
CA MET A 206 12.54 -19.84 -8.74
C MET A 206 13.80 -19.90 -7.86
N GLN A 207 14.73 -18.93 -7.96
CA GLN A 207 15.67 -18.61 -6.87
C GLN A 207 16.08 -17.12 -6.69
N HIS A 208 15.58 -16.15 -7.48
CA HIS A 208 15.93 -14.73 -7.27
C HIS A 208 14.68 -13.86 -7.07
N LEU A 209 14.14 -13.88 -5.86
CA LEU A 209 13.30 -12.79 -5.33
C LEU A 209 13.50 -12.56 -3.83
N THR A 210 14.43 -13.29 -3.20
CA THR A 210 14.89 -13.05 -1.83
C THR A 210 15.97 -11.98 -1.74
N ASP A 211 16.63 -11.59 -2.83
CA ASP A 211 17.81 -10.71 -2.75
C ASP A 211 17.51 -9.21 -2.86
N ILE A 212 16.28 -8.82 -3.25
CA ILE A 212 15.89 -7.39 -3.31
C ILE A 212 15.29 -6.93 -1.97
N VAL A 213 14.73 -7.83 -1.17
CA VAL A 213 14.17 -7.49 0.15
C VAL A 213 15.26 -7.37 1.23
N VAL A 214 16.40 -8.05 1.07
CA VAL A 214 17.48 -8.02 2.07
C VAL A 214 18.24 -6.69 2.07
N HIS A 215 18.22 -5.90 0.98
CA HIS A 215 19.03 -4.67 0.94
C HIS A 215 18.36 -3.42 1.51
N GLU A 216 17.03 -3.40 1.67
CA GLU A 216 16.30 -2.26 2.27
C GLU A 216 15.86 -2.51 3.72
N GLN A 217 15.92 -3.76 4.21
CA GLN A 217 15.65 -4.11 5.61
C GLN A 217 16.82 -3.79 6.58
N ALA A 218 17.93 -3.23 6.09
CA ALA A 218 19.08 -2.85 6.92
C ALA A 218 18.91 -1.50 7.67
N LEU A 219 17.77 -0.81 7.54
CA LEU A 219 17.56 0.53 8.09
C LEU A 219 16.42 0.67 9.11
N GLN A 220 15.79 -0.40 9.56
CA GLN A 220 14.90 -0.34 10.71
C GLN A 220 15.57 -0.95 11.96
N PRO A 221 15.79 -0.17 13.04
CA PRO A 221 16.32 -0.71 14.27
C PRO A 221 15.28 -1.65 14.90
N SER A 222 15.69 -2.90 15.09
CA SER A 222 14.99 -3.90 15.88
C SER A 222 14.59 -3.35 17.25
N GLN A 223 13.30 -3.12 17.49
CA GLN A 223 12.76 -2.95 18.83
C GLN A 223 11.94 -4.18 19.20
N SER A 224 12.65 -5.22 19.60
CA SER A 224 12.11 -6.28 20.46
C SER A 224 12.99 -6.39 21.71
N MET A 225 12.79 -5.47 22.65
CA MET A 225 13.00 -5.71 24.08
C MET A 225 12.65 -4.41 24.79
N LEU A 226 11.51 -4.43 25.48
CA LEU A 226 11.38 -4.00 26.87
C LEU A 226 10.01 -4.47 27.36
N ALA A 227 10.08 -5.45 28.26
CA ALA A 227 9.09 -5.69 29.29
C ALA A 227 9.10 -4.54 30.30
#